data_AF-A0AAQ2GCJ3-F1
#
_entry.id   AF-A0AAQ2GCJ3-F1
#
_cell.length_a   1.000
_cell.length_b   1.000
_cell.length_c   1.000
_cell.angle_alpha   90.00
_cell.angle_beta   90.00
_cell.angle_gamma   90.00
#
_symmetry.space_group_name_H-M   'P 1'
#
loop_
_entity.id
_entity.type
_entity.pdbx_description
1 polymer ?
#
loop_
_entity_poly.entity_id
_entity_poly.type
_entity_poly.pdbx_seq_one_letter_code
_entity_poly.pdbx_strand_id
1 'polypeptide(L)'
;MISPGFVAEIFGSALIMALTGAVLAWILRKFTRVGLVPSYALGVAVMTFVGVALYVSGHDGTVDYLSAWTQYAIGGVIGFLILYATSRRSVSKT
;
A
#
# COMPACT_ATOMS: atom_id res chain seq x y z
N MET A 1 19.05 -6.63 -14.90
CA MET A 1 18.05 -7.33 -15.73
C MET A 1 16.81 -7.53 -14.87
N ILE A 2 15.66 -7.01 -15.28
CA ILE A 2 14.39 -7.17 -14.52
C ILE A 2 13.88 -8.59 -14.79
N SER A 3 13.81 -9.44 -13.77
CA SER A 3 13.29 -10.80 -13.93
C SER A 3 11.75 -10.80 -13.86
N PRO A 4 11.06 -11.71 -14.57
CA PRO A 4 9.60 -11.82 -14.50
C PRO A 4 9.07 -12.05 -13.07
N GLY A 5 9.84 -12.76 -12.24
CA GLY A 5 9.50 -13.00 -10.83
C GLY A 5 9.52 -11.72 -9.99
N PHE A 6 10.52 -10.87 -10.19
CA PHE A 6 10.60 -9.57 -9.51
C PHE A 6 9.43 -8.65 -9.86
N VAL A 7 8.98 -8.67 -11.13
CA VAL A 7 7.81 -7.89 -11.57
C VAL A 7 6.54 -8.42 -10.89
N ALA A 8 6.33 -9.74 -10.88
CA ALA A 8 5.15 -10.33 -10.24
C ALA A 8 5.08 -10.02 -8.74
N GLU A 9 6.22 -10.02 -8.05
CA GLU A 9 6.32 -9.71 -6.63
C GLU A 9 5.98 -8.24 -6.33
N ILE A 10 6.44 -7.30 -7.17
CA ILE A 10 6.07 -5.89 -7.06
C ILE A 10 4.58 -5.68 -7.32
N PHE A 11 4.01 -6.32 -8.35
CA PHE A 11 2.58 -6.20 -8.62
C PHE A 11 1.71 -6.82 -7.51
N GLY A 12 2.10 -7.99 -7.00
CA GLY A 12 1.40 -8.65 -5.90
C GLY A 12 1.43 -7.82 -4.62
N SER A 13 2.60 -7.32 -4.22
CA SER A 13 2.74 -6.45 -3.06
C SER A 13 1.98 -5.13 -3.23
N ALA A 14 2.02 -4.52 -4.42
CA ALA A 14 1.25 -3.31 -4.73
C ALA A 14 -0.27 -3.53 -4.64
N LEU A 15 -0.76 -4.67 -5.12
CA LEU A 15 -2.18 -5.02 -5.05
C LEU A 15 -2.63 -5.23 -3.60
N ILE A 16 -1.84 -5.96 -2.80
CA ILE A 16 -2.13 -6.17 -1.37
C ILE A 16 -2.10 -4.83 -0.63
N MET A 17 -1.12 -3.98 -0.90
CA MET A 17 -1.03 -2.61 -0.38
C MET A 17 -2.27 -1.78 -0.72
N ALA A 18 -2.72 -1.83 -1.98
CA ALA A 18 -3.91 -1.10 -2.40
C ALA A 18 -5.17 -1.59 -1.68
N LEU A 19 -5.37 -2.91 -1.59
CA LEU A 19 -6.55 -3.49 -0.95
C LEU A 19 -6.57 -3.20 0.56
N THR A 20 -5.48 -3.46 1.24
CA THR A 20 -5.37 -3.23 2.69
C THR A 20 -5.40 -1.75 3.05
N GLY A 21 -4.71 -0.91 2.27
CA GLY A 21 -4.76 0.54 2.39
C GLY A 21 -6.17 1.09 2.15
N ALA A 22 -6.93 0.54 1.20
CA ALA A 22 -8.33 0.90 0.98
C ALA A 22 -9.24 0.50 2.15
N VAL A 23 -9.03 -0.68 2.75
CA VAL A 23 -9.77 -1.10 3.95
C VAL A 23 -9.50 -0.16 5.11
N LEU A 24 -8.23 0.16 5.39
CA LEU A 24 -7.87 1.13 6.43
C LEU A 24 -8.45 2.50 6.15
N ALA A 25 -8.37 2.98 4.91
CA ALA A 25 -8.96 4.24 4.49
C ALA A 25 -10.48 4.27 4.72
N TRP A 26 -11.17 3.17 4.40
CA TRP A 26 -12.61 3.04 4.62
C TRP A 26 -12.96 3.10 6.11
N ILE A 27 -12.22 2.39 6.96
CA ILE A 27 -12.38 2.45 8.41
C ILE A 27 -12.14 3.89 8.90
N LEU A 28 -11.05 4.52 8.46
CA LEU A 28 -10.70 5.88 8.87
C LEU A 28 -11.79 6.88 8.51
N ARG A 29 -12.39 6.77 7.31
CA ARG A 29 -13.51 7.64 6.88
C ARG A 29 -14.79 7.42 7.67
N LYS A 30 -14.97 6.26 8.30
CA LYS A 30 -16.13 6.01 9.17
C LYS A 30 -16.05 6.82 10.46
N PHE A 31 -14.84 7.08 10.96
CA PHE A 31 -14.59 7.83 12.19
C PHE A 31 -14.19 9.28 11.94
N THR A 32 -13.71 9.61 10.74
CA THR A 32 -13.18 10.93 10.39
C THR A 32 -13.89 11.49 9.16
N ARG A 33 -14.15 12.80 9.13
CA ARG A 33 -14.75 13.49 7.96
C ARG A 33 -13.71 13.77 6.86
N VAL A 34 -12.74 12.88 6.68
CA VAL A 34 -11.62 13.07 5.75
C VAL A 34 -12.04 12.64 4.34
N GLY A 35 -11.56 13.37 3.34
CA GLY A 35 -11.80 13.06 1.92
C GLY A 35 -11.20 11.72 1.50
N LEU A 36 -11.73 11.13 0.43
CA LEU A 36 -11.36 9.78 -0.03
C LEU A 36 -9.85 9.62 -0.31
N VAL A 37 -9.27 10.57 -1.04
CA VAL A 37 -7.84 10.55 -1.43
C VAL A 37 -6.90 10.63 -0.22
N PRO A 38 -7.04 11.61 0.71
CA PRO A 38 -6.21 11.64 1.91
C PRO A 38 -6.38 10.39 2.79
N SER A 39 -7.58 9.78 2.84
CA SER A 39 -7.75 8.51 3.55
C SER A 39 -6.97 7.36 2.90
N TYR A 40 -6.93 7.28 1.56
CA TYR A 40 -6.09 6.30 0.87
C TYR A 40 -4.60 6.52 1.15
N ALA A 41 -4.14 7.77 1.15
CA ALA A 41 -2.75 8.08 1.48
C ALA A 41 -2.40 7.61 2.90
N LEU A 42 -3.29 7.85 3.88
CA LEU A 42 -3.10 7.40 5.26
C LEU A 42 -3.13 5.89 5.39
N GLY A 43 -4.08 5.20 4.75
CA GLY A 43 -4.17 3.74 4.79
C GLY A 43 -2.93 3.07 4.18
N VAL A 44 -2.45 3.58 3.05
CA VAL A 44 -1.22 3.09 2.41
C VAL A 44 0.00 3.38 3.30
N ALA A 45 0.12 4.59 3.84
CA ALA A 45 1.23 4.94 4.72
C ALA A 45 1.31 4.01 5.94
N VAL A 46 0.18 3.75 6.60
CA VAL A 46 0.12 2.80 7.73
C VAL A 46 0.59 1.41 7.30
N MET A 47 0.15 0.90 6.15
CA MET A 47 0.60 -0.42 5.68
C MET A 47 2.07 -0.46 5.28
N THR A 48 2.63 0.64 4.78
CA THR A 48 4.07 0.74 4.49
C THR A 48 4.92 0.57 5.75
N PHE A 49 4.47 1.05 6.91
CA PHE A 49 5.20 0.86 8.17
C PHE A 49 4.86 -0.47 8.86
N VAL A 50 3.58 -0.82 8.95
CA VAL A 50 3.12 -2.03 9.64
C VAL A 50 3.51 -3.29 8.87
N GLY A 51 3.37 -3.29 7.55
CA GLY A 51 3.70 -4.43 6.71
C GLY A 51 5.18 -4.81 6.79
N VAL A 52 6.07 -3.82 6.82
CA VAL A 52 7.52 -4.02 6.99
C VAL A 52 7.82 -4.59 8.36
N ALA A 53 7.24 -4.02 9.42
CA ALA A 53 7.45 -4.51 10.78
C ALA A 53 7.02 -5.97 10.92
N LEU A 54 5.86 -6.35 10.35
CA LEU A 54 5.39 -7.73 10.35
C LEU A 54 6.30 -8.66 9.54
N TYR A 55 6.73 -8.21 8.35
CA TYR A 55 7.62 -8.99 7.49
C TYR A 55 8.97 -9.27 8.17
N VAL A 56 9.61 -8.23 8.71
CA VAL A 56 10.92 -8.35 9.38
C VAL A 56 10.82 -9.18 10.65
N SER A 57 9.74 -9.04 11.43
CA SER A 57 9.52 -9.81 12.65
C SER A 57 9.36 -11.32 12.40
N GLY A 58 8.90 -11.70 11.20
CA GLY A 58 8.75 -13.12 10.81
C GLY A 58 10.03 -13.77 10.29
N HIS A 59 11.14 -13.04 10.18
CA HIS A 59 12.35 -13.50 9.50
C HIS A 59 13.59 -13.57 10.40
N ASP A 60 13.46 -13.53 11.73
CA ASP A 60 14.54 -13.76 12.73
C ASP A 60 15.88 -13.08 12.39
N GLY A 61 15.84 -11.84 11.90
CA GLY A 61 17.04 -11.04 11.58
C GLY A 61 17.73 -11.37 10.26
N THR A 62 17.19 -12.27 9.43
CA THR A 62 17.73 -12.57 8.09
C THR A 62 17.47 -11.49 7.04
N VAL A 63 16.55 -10.56 7.34
CA VAL A 63 16.13 -9.50 6.43
C VAL A 63 16.46 -8.13 7.01
N ASP A 64 17.19 -7.33 6.24
CA ASP A 64 17.46 -5.94 6.59
C ASP A 64 16.19 -5.09 6.51
N TYR A 65 15.91 -4.34 7.59
CA TYR A 65 14.68 -3.54 7.72
C TYR A 65 14.62 -2.46 6.64
N LEU A 66 15.74 -1.81 6.31
CA LEU A 66 15.77 -0.72 5.34
C LEU A 66 15.49 -1.22 3.91
N SER A 67 16.05 -2.38 3.57
CA SER A 67 15.77 -3.09 2.31
C SER A 67 14.28 -3.45 2.20
N ALA A 68 13.72 -4.11 3.22
CA ALA A 68 12.29 -4.46 3.25
C ALA A 68 11.38 -3.22 3.19
N TRP A 69 11.75 -2.16 3.91
CA TRP A 69 11.02 -0.90 3.88
C TRP A 69 11.00 -0.28 2.50
N THR A 70 12.12 -0.30 1.79
CA THR A 70 12.20 0.24 0.43
C THR A 70 11.27 -0.50 -0.53
N GLN A 71 11.21 -1.84 -0.44
CA GLN A 71 10.31 -2.65 -1.26
C GLN A 71 8.82 -2.37 -0.96
N TYR A 72 8.46 -2.30 0.32
CA TYR A 72 7.10 -1.97 0.76
C TYR A 72 6.72 -0.51 0.43
N ALA A 73 7.67 0.42 0.44
CA ALA A 73 7.45 1.80 0.02
C ALA A 73 7.13 1.88 -1.47
N ILE A 74 7.86 1.14 -2.32
CA ILE A 74 7.57 1.04 -3.76
C ILE A 74 6.17 0.45 -3.97
N GLY A 75 5.85 -0.66 -3.31
CA GLY A 75 4.51 -1.27 -3.36
C GLY A 75 3.42 -0.32 -2.88
N GLY A 76 3.69 0.46 -1.83
CA GLY A 76 2.79 1.48 -1.30
C GLY A 76 2.51 2.59 -2.30
N VAL A 77 3.55 3.16 -2.92
CA VAL A 77 3.38 4.20 -3.96
C VAL A 77 2.53 3.70 -5.13
N ILE A 78 2.81 2.49 -5.62
CA ILE A 78 2.03 1.89 -6.71
C ILE A 78 0.59 1.63 -6.26
N GLY A 79 0.40 1.10 -5.05
CA GLY A 79 -0.93 0.88 -4.47
C GLY A 79 -1.74 2.17 -4.34
N PHE A 80 -1.11 3.26 -3.89
CA PHE A 80 -1.74 4.57 -3.84
C PHE A 80 -2.12 5.08 -5.24
N LEU A 81 -1.25 4.93 -6.24
CA LEU A 81 -1.55 5.32 -7.62
C LEU A 81 -2.76 4.56 -8.18
N ILE A 82 -2.89 3.27 -7.89
CA ILE A 82 -4.05 2.44 -8.25
C ILE A 82 -5.33 3.02 -7.62
N LEU A 83 -5.30 3.27 -6.30
CA LEU A 83 -6.45 3.82 -5.58
C LEU A 83 -6.82 5.21 -6.06
N TYR A 84 -5.82 6.05 -6.30
CA TYR A 84 -5.99 7.40 -6.83
C TYR A 84 -6.60 7.41 -8.22
N ALA A 85 -6.09 6.61 -9.16
CA ALA A 85 -6.65 6.48 -10.50
C ALA A 85 -8.10 5.98 -10.47
N THR A 86 -8.40 5.02 -9.59
CA THR A 86 -9.75 4.47 -9.41
C THR A 86 -10.70 5.48 -8.79
N SER A 87 -10.22 6.30 -7.85
CA SER A 87 -11.01 7.36 -7.21
C SER A 87 -11.54 8.38 -8.23
N ARG A 88 -10.74 8.74 -9.26
CA ARG A 88 -11.15 9.68 -10.30
C ARG A 88 -12.25 9.11 -11.21
N ARG A 89 -12.23 7.80 -11.50
CA ARG A 89 -13.31 7.15 -12.26
C ARG A 89 -14.63 7.13 -11.50
N SER A 90 -14.58 7.06 -10.17
CA SER A 90 -15.80 7.10 -9.35
C SER A 90 -16.48 8.47 -9.35
N VAL A 91 -15.72 9.55 -9.43
CA VAL A 91 -16.27 10.94 -9.44
C VAL A 91 -16.80 11.34 -10.81
N SER A 92 -16.25 10.79 -11.90
CA SER A 92 -16.69 11.09 -13.28
C SER A 92 -18.08 10.54 -13.66
N LYS A 93 -18.75 9.79 -12.78
CA LYS A 93 -20.06 9.17 -13.05
C LYS A 93 -21.25 9.92 -12.46
N THR A 94 -21.03 11.11 -11.89
CA THR A 94 -22.07 12.04 -11.41
C THR A 94 -22.05 13.30 -12.25
#